data_AF-J9WEB7-F1
#
_entry.id   AF-J9WEB7-F1
#
_cell.length_a   1.000
_cell.length_b   1.000
_cell.length_c   1.000
_cell.angle_alpha   90.00
_cell.angle_beta   90.00
_cell.angle_gamma   90.00
#
_symmetry.space_group_name_H-M   'P 1'
#
loop_
_entity.id
_entity.type
_entity.pdbx_description
1 polymer ?
#
loop_
_entity_poly.entity_id
_entity_poly.type
_entity_poly.pdbx_seq_one_letter_code
_entity_poly.pdbx_strand_id
1 'polypeptide(L)'
;MGQPIPPCGICHPASDVGQRTSPKQPEQAPPPPVPGGRREIHGPAPDSAAVEAWADDYIRFERRPAWQEHLRTEIRSRCRQLEPLAGQVLHATFFGEKLPNADVENLVLYNIDSFAVAGRNGIRFELGAALPAAPDGADYRFCYRYALAPRSGAFADWQQGRTLASFDWTDLGAFSGEKKLAQVWLALARSHVEVAEPARTPGTPFAVRVQVRPPRGQKAVLGGLVKGIFDGVVCAFQAHTDTAVLPEVVARLATLLRSDPAEIEELLLDQRRAVLGVMPRLVSPYQAGVKWGPADHLCVAGELLRSEPVGASWALRGEIVELRLRRP
;
A
#
# COMPACT_ATOMS: atom_id res chain seq x y z
N MET A 1 54.83 45.41 -17.61
CA MET A 1 54.78 43.94 -17.74
C MET A 1 54.23 43.37 -16.44
N GLY A 2 53.02 42.83 -16.48
CA GLY A 2 52.40 42.13 -15.35
C GLY A 2 51.63 40.95 -15.92
N GLN A 3 51.96 39.73 -15.49
CA GLN A 3 51.36 38.51 -16.00
C GLN A 3 49.88 38.39 -15.57
N PRO A 4 49.00 37.85 -16.42
CA PRO A 4 47.60 37.63 -16.07
C PRO A 4 47.45 36.40 -15.16
N ILE A 5 46.63 36.58 -14.11
CA ILE A 5 46.25 35.56 -13.12
C ILE A 5 45.35 34.52 -13.80
N PRO A 6 45.58 33.20 -13.63
CA PRO A 6 44.73 32.18 -14.24
C PRO A 6 43.37 32.08 -13.50
N PRO A 7 42.26 31.89 -14.24
CA PRO A 7 40.94 31.81 -13.65
C PRO A 7 40.72 30.50 -12.88
N CYS A 8 40.11 30.59 -11.69
CA CYS A 8 39.71 29.46 -10.86
C CYS A 8 38.38 28.84 -11.36
N GLY A 9 38.31 27.51 -11.36
CA GLY A 9 37.23 26.73 -11.97
C GLY A 9 35.90 26.66 -11.20
N ILE A 10 35.42 27.78 -10.65
CA ILE A 10 34.19 27.80 -9.84
C ILE A 10 33.05 28.64 -10.48
N CYS A 11 33.31 29.43 -11.55
CA CYS A 11 32.31 30.42 -11.99
C CYS A 11 31.77 30.30 -13.43
N HIS A 12 32.10 29.27 -14.22
CA HIS A 12 31.43 29.03 -15.51
C HIS A 12 31.42 27.55 -15.93
N PRO A 13 30.25 26.90 -16.04
CA PRO A 13 30.07 25.80 -16.98
C PRO A 13 29.55 26.38 -18.29
N ALA A 14 30.40 26.29 -19.32
CA ALA A 14 29.98 26.44 -20.69
C ALA A 14 28.86 25.44 -21.01
N SER A 15 27.90 25.92 -21.80
CA SER A 15 26.86 25.12 -22.43
C SER A 15 27.50 24.00 -23.25
N ASP A 16 27.23 22.76 -22.86
CA ASP A 16 27.31 21.65 -23.80
C ASP A 16 26.17 20.66 -23.55
N VAL A 17 25.58 20.24 -24.66
CA VAL A 17 24.35 19.47 -24.76
C VAL A 17 24.59 18.05 -24.27
N GLY A 18 23.93 17.65 -23.19
CA GLY A 18 23.99 16.28 -22.69
C GLY A 18 22.81 15.97 -21.78
N GLN A 19 21.95 15.05 -22.22
CA GLN A 19 20.90 14.43 -21.42
C GLN A 19 21.48 13.96 -20.08
N ARG A 20 21.20 14.69 -19.00
CA ARG A 20 21.44 14.21 -17.64
C ARG A 20 20.33 13.24 -17.27
N THR A 21 20.57 11.97 -17.60
CA THR A 21 19.95 10.85 -16.91
C THR A 21 20.24 10.99 -15.42
N SER A 22 19.17 10.96 -14.61
CA SER A 22 19.30 10.91 -13.16
C SER A 22 20.18 9.71 -12.77
N PRO A 23 21.07 9.83 -11.77
CA PRO A 23 21.83 8.69 -11.30
C PRO A 23 20.86 7.63 -10.80
N LYS A 24 20.77 6.52 -11.53
CA LYS A 24 20.18 5.27 -11.05
C LYS A 24 20.83 4.99 -9.69
N GLN A 25 20.00 4.95 -8.65
CA GLN A 25 20.32 4.25 -7.42
C GLN A 25 20.94 2.88 -7.82
N PRO A 26 22.04 2.44 -7.20
CA PRO A 26 22.64 1.15 -7.55
C PRO A 26 21.55 0.08 -7.42
N GLU A 27 21.16 -0.43 -8.59
CA GLU A 27 20.29 -1.59 -8.76
C GLU A 27 21.00 -2.69 -7.99
N GLN A 28 20.54 -2.99 -6.76
CA GLN A 28 21.06 -4.12 -5.99
C GLN A 28 21.05 -5.31 -6.94
N ALA A 29 22.20 -5.98 -7.03
CA ALA A 29 22.36 -7.12 -7.91
C ALA A 29 21.16 -8.06 -7.69
N PRO A 30 20.44 -8.46 -8.76
CA PRO A 30 19.33 -9.38 -8.61
C PRO A 30 19.86 -10.59 -7.84
N PRO A 31 19.11 -11.10 -6.85
CA PRO A 31 19.52 -12.32 -6.15
C PRO A 31 19.81 -13.39 -7.21
N PRO A 32 20.85 -14.23 -6.99
CA PRO A 32 21.27 -15.23 -7.96
C PRO A 32 20.04 -16.04 -8.42
N PRO A 33 19.96 -16.42 -9.71
CA PRO A 33 18.82 -17.15 -10.23
C PRO A 33 18.63 -18.42 -9.40
N VAL A 34 17.52 -18.47 -8.65
CA VAL A 34 17.16 -19.65 -7.87
C VAL A 34 16.96 -20.80 -8.87
N PRO A 35 17.71 -21.90 -8.76
CA PRO A 35 17.54 -23.07 -9.63
C PRO A 35 16.07 -23.50 -9.59
N GLY A 36 15.40 -23.53 -10.77
CA GLY A 36 14.01 -23.96 -10.96
C GLY A 36 13.12 -23.80 -9.73
N GLY A 37 12.78 -22.55 -9.36
CA GLY A 37 12.12 -22.22 -8.08
C GLY A 37 11.01 -23.19 -7.71
N ARG A 38 11.25 -23.98 -6.66
CA ARG A 38 10.29 -24.97 -6.19
C ARG A 38 9.07 -24.22 -5.68
N ARG A 39 7.93 -24.89 -5.81
CA ARG A 39 6.65 -24.37 -5.40
C ARG A 39 5.70 -25.51 -5.12
N GLU A 40 4.80 -25.27 -4.20
CA GLU A 40 3.71 -26.17 -3.85
C GLU A 40 2.45 -25.34 -3.67
N ILE A 41 1.29 -25.86 -4.08
CA ILE A 41 0.02 -25.16 -3.91
C ILE A 41 -1.15 -26.10 -3.62
N HIS A 42 -1.90 -25.77 -2.58
CA HIS A 42 -3.01 -26.56 -2.04
C HIS A 42 -4.30 -25.75 -1.99
N GLY A 43 -5.40 -26.49 -1.97
CA GLY A 43 -6.75 -25.95 -1.84
C GLY A 43 -7.29 -25.18 -3.06
N PRO A 44 -8.55 -24.71 -3.00
CA PRO A 44 -9.48 -25.01 -1.90
C PRO A 44 -9.92 -26.47 -1.90
N ALA A 45 -10.19 -27.02 -0.72
CA ALA A 45 -10.70 -28.38 -0.52
C ALA A 45 -12.13 -28.32 0.07
N PRO A 46 -12.94 -29.39 -0.03
CA PRO A 46 -14.31 -29.39 0.47
C PRO A 46 -14.46 -29.02 1.96
N ASP A 47 -13.45 -29.33 2.76
CA ASP A 47 -13.34 -29.08 4.20
C ASP A 47 -12.49 -27.85 4.56
N SER A 48 -11.81 -27.25 3.58
CA SER A 48 -10.92 -26.11 3.78
C SER A 48 -11.10 -25.07 2.67
N ALA A 49 -11.79 -23.97 3.01
CA ALA A 49 -11.96 -22.80 2.15
C ALA A 49 -10.71 -21.89 2.17
N ALA A 50 -9.53 -22.49 1.95
CA ALA A 50 -8.25 -21.82 1.91
C ALA A 50 -7.43 -22.26 0.69
N VAL A 51 -6.68 -21.33 0.12
CA VAL A 51 -5.65 -21.58 -0.89
C VAL A 51 -4.31 -21.22 -0.28
N GLU A 52 -3.39 -22.16 -0.26
CA GLU A 52 -2.07 -22.00 0.34
C GLU A 52 -1.00 -22.36 -0.68
N ALA A 53 0.00 -21.50 -0.83
CA ALA A 53 1.04 -21.65 -1.84
C ALA A 53 2.42 -21.36 -1.24
N TRP A 54 3.31 -22.33 -1.30
CA TRP A 54 4.71 -22.22 -0.85
C TRP A 54 5.63 -22.01 -2.05
N ALA A 55 6.70 -21.24 -1.86
CA ALA A 55 7.68 -20.98 -2.92
C ALA A 55 9.08 -20.65 -2.39
N ASP A 56 10.10 -20.97 -3.19
CA ASP A 56 11.50 -20.59 -2.90
C ASP A 56 11.78 -19.09 -3.11
N ASP A 57 10.98 -18.41 -3.93
CA ASP A 57 11.04 -16.96 -4.15
C ASP A 57 9.62 -16.37 -4.24
N TYR A 58 9.45 -15.12 -3.82
CA TYR A 58 8.16 -14.45 -3.91
C TYR A 58 7.86 -13.99 -5.34
N ILE A 59 6.57 -13.82 -5.66
CA ILE A 59 6.10 -13.42 -6.99
C ILE A 59 6.47 -11.96 -7.22
N ARG A 60 7.38 -11.73 -8.16
CA ARG A 60 7.92 -10.40 -8.46
C ARG A 60 6.88 -9.53 -9.17
N PHE A 61 7.00 -8.22 -9.00
CA PHE A 61 6.14 -7.27 -9.73
C PHE A 61 6.46 -7.28 -11.23
N GLU A 62 7.74 -7.12 -11.58
CA GLU A 62 8.25 -7.09 -12.95
C GLU A 62 9.28 -8.19 -13.19
N ARG A 63 9.55 -8.50 -14.47
CA ARG A 63 10.54 -9.50 -14.91
C ARG A 63 10.33 -10.87 -14.23
N ARG A 64 9.06 -11.29 -14.10
CA ARG A 64 8.71 -12.59 -13.52
C ARG A 64 9.23 -13.73 -14.39
N PRO A 65 9.94 -14.72 -13.82
CA PRO A 65 10.25 -15.96 -14.53
C PRO A 65 8.96 -16.77 -14.76
N ALA A 66 8.98 -17.65 -15.77
CA ALA A 66 7.79 -18.41 -16.18
C ALA A 66 7.12 -19.20 -15.03
N TRP A 67 7.91 -19.76 -14.12
CA TRP A 67 7.38 -20.52 -12.98
C TRP A 67 6.58 -19.64 -11.99
N GLN A 68 6.97 -18.36 -11.81
CA GLN A 68 6.22 -17.41 -10.99
C GLN A 68 4.92 -16.99 -11.65
N GLU A 69 4.92 -16.79 -12.97
CA GLU A 69 3.68 -16.46 -13.70
C GLU A 69 2.69 -17.63 -13.65
N HIS A 70 3.20 -18.86 -13.74
CA HIS A 70 2.36 -20.04 -13.56
C HIS A 70 1.84 -20.12 -12.11
N LEU A 71 2.67 -19.83 -11.09
CA LEU A 71 2.25 -19.91 -9.68
C LEU A 71 1.16 -18.88 -9.40
N ARG A 72 1.39 -17.65 -9.85
CA ARG A 72 0.42 -16.57 -9.83
C ARG A 72 -0.90 -17.01 -10.50
N THR A 73 -0.83 -17.62 -11.69
CA THR A 73 -2.02 -18.08 -12.40
C THR A 73 -2.78 -19.17 -11.62
N GLU A 74 -2.08 -20.10 -10.98
CA GLU A 74 -2.71 -21.12 -10.14
C GLU A 74 -3.38 -20.53 -8.90
N ILE A 75 -2.71 -19.62 -8.19
CA ILE A 75 -3.29 -18.89 -7.05
C ILE A 75 -4.57 -18.18 -7.49
N ARG A 76 -4.53 -17.44 -8.61
CA ARG A 76 -5.70 -16.74 -9.15
C ARG A 76 -6.84 -17.69 -9.46
N SER A 77 -6.56 -18.80 -10.14
CA SER A 77 -7.55 -19.79 -10.54
C SER A 77 -8.24 -20.42 -9.32
N ARG A 78 -7.46 -20.80 -8.31
CA ARG A 78 -7.96 -21.40 -7.06
C ARG A 78 -8.73 -20.39 -6.21
N CYS A 79 -8.23 -19.15 -6.09
CA CYS A 79 -8.92 -18.09 -5.35
C CYS A 79 -10.26 -17.68 -5.98
N ARG A 80 -10.48 -17.89 -7.29
CA ARG A 80 -11.79 -17.67 -7.92
C ARG A 80 -12.85 -18.67 -7.46
N GLN A 81 -12.44 -19.81 -6.91
CA GLN A 81 -13.35 -20.83 -6.36
C GLN A 81 -13.74 -20.51 -4.90
N LEU A 82 -13.10 -19.52 -4.27
CA LEU A 82 -13.48 -19.06 -2.93
C LEU A 82 -14.70 -18.13 -3.02
N GLU A 83 -15.86 -18.63 -2.61
CA GLU A 83 -17.11 -17.88 -2.58
C GLU A 83 -17.51 -17.46 -1.15
N PRO A 84 -17.37 -16.17 -0.78
CA PRO A 84 -17.65 -15.75 0.59
C PRO A 84 -19.15 -15.67 0.86
N LEU A 85 -19.58 -16.22 1.99
CA LEU A 85 -20.88 -15.92 2.58
C LEU A 85 -20.93 -14.44 3.03
N ALA A 86 -22.13 -13.88 3.24
CA ALA A 86 -22.31 -12.46 3.57
C ALA A 86 -21.47 -11.98 4.78
N GLY A 87 -21.30 -12.86 5.78
CA GLY A 87 -20.50 -12.59 6.98
C GLY A 87 -19.00 -12.91 6.84
N GLN A 88 -18.52 -13.24 5.64
CA GLN A 88 -17.12 -13.62 5.39
C GLN A 88 -16.41 -12.59 4.50
N VAL A 89 -15.10 -12.50 4.67
CA VAL A 89 -14.17 -11.68 3.89
C VAL A 89 -13.01 -12.54 3.40
N LEU A 90 -12.34 -12.12 2.33
CA LEU A 90 -11.06 -12.71 1.96
C LEU A 90 -10.00 -12.25 2.98
N HIS A 91 -9.27 -13.19 3.57
CA HIS A 91 -8.09 -12.93 4.38
C HIS A 91 -6.84 -13.44 3.64
N ALA A 92 -5.99 -12.51 3.21
CA ALA A 92 -4.77 -12.76 2.45
C ALA A 92 -3.51 -12.54 3.32
N THR A 93 -2.75 -13.59 3.58
CA THR A 93 -1.56 -13.53 4.45
C THR A 93 -0.30 -13.81 3.63
N PHE A 94 0.71 -12.97 3.78
CA PHE A 94 2.06 -13.23 3.28
C PHE A 94 2.92 -13.77 4.40
N PHE A 95 3.68 -14.83 4.16
CA PHE A 95 4.68 -15.32 5.09
C PHE A 95 6.06 -15.30 4.43
N GLY A 96 7.08 -15.00 5.23
CA GLY A 96 8.46 -14.91 4.80
C GLY A 96 9.02 -13.49 4.91
N GLU A 97 10.32 -13.37 4.70
CA GLU A 97 11.04 -12.09 4.83
C GLU A 97 10.73 -11.19 3.63
N LYS A 98 9.90 -10.16 3.83
CA LYS A 98 9.66 -9.14 2.80
C LYS A 98 10.88 -8.24 2.64
N LEU A 99 11.10 -7.70 1.44
CA LEU A 99 12.06 -6.62 1.27
C LEU A 99 11.69 -5.42 2.15
N PRO A 100 12.66 -4.67 2.69
CA PRO A 100 12.37 -3.57 3.63
C PRO A 100 11.31 -2.58 3.15
N ASN A 101 11.36 -2.22 1.86
CA ASN A 101 10.45 -1.26 1.22
C ASN A 101 9.29 -1.91 0.45
N ALA A 102 9.05 -3.22 0.62
CA ALA A 102 7.91 -3.88 0.00
C ALA A 102 6.66 -3.73 0.88
N ASP A 103 5.54 -3.45 0.24
CA ASP A 103 4.24 -3.32 0.91
C ASP A 103 3.53 -4.68 0.90
N VAL A 104 2.84 -5.00 1.99
CA VAL A 104 2.22 -6.32 2.16
C VAL A 104 1.11 -6.53 1.13
N GLU A 105 0.29 -5.51 0.87
CA GLU A 105 -0.77 -5.56 -0.14
C GLU A 105 -0.20 -5.73 -1.55
N ASN A 106 1.01 -5.23 -1.82
CA ASN A 106 1.67 -5.49 -3.09
C ASN A 106 2.02 -6.96 -3.27
N LEU A 107 2.52 -7.60 -2.21
CA LEU A 107 2.91 -9.01 -2.21
C LEU A 107 1.73 -9.96 -2.35
N VAL A 108 0.61 -9.71 -1.65
CA VAL A 108 -0.52 -10.66 -1.59
C VAL A 108 -1.72 -10.28 -2.42
N LEU A 109 -1.86 -9.00 -2.80
CA LEU A 109 -3.02 -8.53 -3.56
C LEU A 109 -2.61 -8.03 -4.95
N TYR A 110 -1.94 -6.89 -5.04
CA TYR A 110 -1.73 -6.14 -6.28
C TYR A 110 -1.00 -6.96 -7.35
N ASN A 111 0.06 -7.68 -6.96
CA ASN A 111 0.84 -8.49 -7.90
C ASN A 111 0.13 -9.79 -8.30
N ILE A 112 -0.98 -10.14 -7.65
CA ILE A 112 -1.63 -11.45 -7.76
C ILE A 112 -2.93 -11.34 -8.56
N ASP A 113 -3.99 -10.77 -7.98
CA ASP A 113 -5.29 -10.62 -8.65
C ASP A 113 -6.09 -9.44 -8.10
N SER A 114 -7.23 -9.17 -8.75
CA SER A 114 -8.23 -8.24 -8.22
C SER A 114 -9.13 -8.82 -7.11
N PHE A 115 -9.15 -10.15 -6.96
CA PHE A 115 -10.00 -10.88 -6.01
C PHE A 115 -11.49 -10.49 -6.07
N ALA A 116 -12.01 -10.24 -7.28
CA ALA A 116 -13.38 -9.76 -7.49
C ALA A 116 -14.46 -10.65 -6.85
N VAL A 117 -14.26 -11.97 -6.82
CA VAL A 117 -15.19 -12.94 -6.21
C VAL A 117 -14.91 -13.07 -4.71
N ALA A 118 -13.73 -13.58 -4.35
CA ALA A 118 -13.36 -13.87 -2.97
C ALA A 118 -13.42 -12.64 -2.05
N GLY A 119 -13.05 -11.46 -2.57
CA GLY A 119 -13.02 -10.20 -1.83
C GLY A 119 -14.30 -9.36 -1.92
N ARG A 120 -15.42 -9.89 -2.44
CA ARG A 120 -16.62 -9.06 -2.73
C ARG A 120 -17.22 -8.35 -1.52
N ASN A 121 -17.14 -8.98 -0.34
CA ASN A 121 -17.68 -8.48 0.92
C ASN A 121 -16.65 -7.67 1.74
N GLY A 122 -15.37 -7.91 1.49
CA GLY A 122 -14.24 -7.29 2.18
C GLY A 122 -12.95 -8.04 1.90
N ILE A 123 -11.83 -7.34 2.10
CA ILE A 123 -10.48 -7.88 2.01
C ILE A 123 -9.74 -7.50 3.28
N ARG A 124 -9.17 -8.50 3.95
CA ARG A 124 -8.20 -8.35 5.03
C ARG A 124 -6.86 -8.89 4.52
N PHE A 125 -5.77 -8.23 4.87
CA PHE A 125 -4.43 -8.72 4.58
C PHE A 125 -3.50 -8.54 5.78
N GLU A 126 -2.48 -9.38 5.89
CA GLU A 126 -1.44 -9.22 6.92
C GLU A 126 -0.11 -9.89 6.51
N LEU A 127 0.97 -9.41 7.10
CA LEU A 127 2.26 -10.10 7.14
C LEU A 127 2.21 -11.10 8.30
N GLY A 128 2.30 -12.38 7.99
CA GLY A 128 2.31 -13.44 8.98
C GLY A 128 3.62 -13.50 9.77
N ALA A 129 3.52 -13.92 11.03
CA ALA A 129 4.64 -13.92 11.97
C ALA A 129 5.60 -15.10 11.76
N ALA A 130 5.07 -16.27 11.41
CA ALA A 130 5.84 -17.49 11.25
C ALA A 130 5.43 -18.22 9.97
N LEU A 131 6.42 -18.68 9.20
CA LEU A 131 6.18 -19.44 7.98
C LEU A 131 5.57 -20.81 8.34
N PRO A 132 4.37 -21.15 7.84
CA PRO A 132 3.78 -22.46 8.08
C PRO A 132 4.57 -23.56 7.35
N ALA A 133 4.69 -24.74 7.97
CA ALA A 133 5.30 -25.91 7.36
C ALA A 133 4.57 -26.31 6.06
N ALA A 134 5.32 -26.68 5.03
CA ALA A 134 4.74 -27.14 3.78
C ALA A 134 4.24 -28.59 3.90
N PRO A 135 3.13 -28.96 3.23
CA PRO A 135 2.61 -30.32 3.27
C PRO A 135 3.56 -31.39 2.73
N ASP A 136 4.41 -31.04 1.76
CA ASP A 136 5.45 -31.95 1.24
C ASP A 136 6.65 -32.12 2.18
N GLY A 137 6.70 -31.39 3.30
CA GLY A 137 7.78 -31.39 4.28
C GLY A 137 9.05 -30.67 3.82
N ALA A 138 9.04 -30.01 2.65
CA ALA A 138 10.17 -29.25 2.16
C ALA A 138 10.24 -27.85 2.79
N ASP A 139 11.46 -27.36 2.97
CA ASP A 139 11.70 -25.99 3.41
C ASP A 139 11.53 -25.03 2.23
N TYR A 140 10.53 -24.16 2.33
CA TYR A 140 10.33 -23.02 1.44
C TYR A 140 10.67 -21.72 2.17
N ARG A 141 10.84 -20.62 1.41
CA ARG A 141 11.14 -19.31 2.00
C ARG A 141 9.91 -18.43 2.16
N PHE A 142 8.87 -18.70 1.37
CA PHE A 142 7.68 -17.88 1.29
C PHE A 142 6.42 -18.74 1.28
N CYS A 143 5.34 -18.22 1.87
CA CYS A 143 4.01 -18.79 1.75
C CYS A 143 2.97 -17.67 1.52
N TYR A 144 2.00 -17.96 0.67
CA TYR A 144 0.80 -17.15 0.48
C TYR A 144 -0.39 -17.93 0.97
N ARG A 145 -1.25 -17.29 1.74
CA ARG A 145 -2.49 -17.90 2.21
C ARG A 145 -3.67 -17.00 1.89
N TYR A 146 -4.70 -17.56 1.27
CA TYR A 146 -5.95 -16.90 0.95
C TYR A 146 -7.09 -17.72 1.52
N ALA A 147 -7.75 -17.23 2.56
CA ALA A 147 -8.85 -17.95 3.19
C ALA A 147 -10.07 -17.08 3.40
N LEU A 148 -11.25 -17.71 3.42
CA LEU A 148 -12.47 -17.04 3.86
C LEU A 148 -12.49 -16.97 5.39
N ALA A 149 -12.56 -15.76 5.93
CA ALA A 149 -12.57 -15.52 7.38
C ALA A 149 -13.82 -14.74 7.81
N PRO A 150 -14.26 -14.85 9.08
CA PRO A 150 -15.34 -14.02 9.60
C PRO A 150 -15.03 -12.53 9.46
N ARG A 151 -16.03 -11.76 9.02
CA ARG A 151 -15.97 -10.30 8.90
C ARG A 151 -15.66 -9.61 10.22
N SER A 152 -16.17 -10.14 11.34
CA SER A 152 -15.89 -9.67 12.69
C SER A 152 -14.55 -10.15 13.26
N GLY A 153 -13.81 -11.00 12.52
CA GLY A 153 -12.52 -11.51 12.95
C GLY A 153 -11.44 -10.44 13.03
N ALA A 154 -10.33 -10.78 13.70
CA ALA A 154 -9.14 -9.95 13.78
C ALA A 154 -8.07 -10.41 12.77
N PHE A 155 -6.95 -9.69 12.78
CA PHE A 155 -5.66 -10.18 12.26
C PHE A 155 -5.24 -11.44 13.04
N ALA A 156 -4.68 -12.44 12.36
CA ALA A 156 -4.35 -13.72 12.99
C ALA A 156 -3.12 -13.58 13.88
N ASP A 157 -2.07 -12.96 13.35
CA ASP A 157 -0.75 -12.88 13.99
C ASP A 157 -0.50 -11.57 14.74
N TRP A 158 -1.45 -10.63 14.64
CA TRP A 158 -1.34 -9.32 15.27
C TRP A 158 -2.41 -9.11 16.33
N GLN A 159 -2.01 -8.42 17.39
CA GLN A 159 -2.88 -7.84 18.39
C GLN A 159 -2.98 -6.34 18.14
N GLN A 160 -4.22 -5.84 18.06
CA GLN A 160 -4.51 -4.41 17.98
C GLN A 160 -4.10 -3.71 19.28
N GLY A 161 -3.29 -2.68 19.15
CA GLY A 161 -2.87 -1.79 20.24
C GLY A 161 -3.69 -0.50 20.26
N ARG A 162 -3.00 0.61 20.49
CA ARG A 162 -3.58 1.95 20.57
C ARG A 162 -4.06 2.42 19.19
N THR A 163 -5.23 3.04 19.15
CA THR A 163 -5.70 3.77 17.96
C THR A 163 -4.92 5.09 17.84
N LEU A 164 -4.27 5.27 16.70
CA LEU A 164 -3.47 6.46 16.36
C LEU A 164 -4.31 7.56 15.74
N ALA A 165 -5.26 7.17 14.89
CA ALA A 165 -6.21 8.10 14.31
C ALA A 165 -7.54 7.39 14.03
N SER A 166 -8.63 8.15 14.11
CA SER A 166 -9.97 7.72 13.72
C SER A 166 -10.62 8.79 12.84
N PHE A 167 -11.45 8.37 11.91
CA PHE A 167 -12.20 9.26 11.04
C PHE A 167 -13.55 8.62 10.68
N ASP A 168 -14.61 9.42 10.74
CA ASP A 168 -15.95 8.96 10.36
C ASP A 168 -16.18 9.10 8.85
N TRP A 169 -17.41 8.91 8.40
CA TRP A 169 -17.81 8.94 6.99
C TRP A 169 -17.43 10.25 6.29
N THR A 170 -16.29 10.20 5.62
CA THR A 170 -15.75 11.27 4.78
C THR A 170 -16.14 11.04 3.33
N ASP A 171 -16.70 12.07 2.70
CA ASP A 171 -17.10 12.03 1.29
C ASP A 171 -15.88 12.05 0.37
N LEU A 172 -15.80 11.06 -0.52
CA LEU A 172 -14.79 10.95 -1.57
C LEU A 172 -15.30 11.44 -2.94
N GLY A 173 -16.59 11.78 -3.04
CA GLY A 173 -17.22 12.21 -4.28
C GLY A 173 -17.23 11.10 -5.35
N ALA A 174 -16.90 11.48 -6.59
CA ALA A 174 -16.71 10.54 -7.68
C ALA A 174 -15.34 9.84 -7.55
N PHE A 175 -15.36 8.57 -7.14
CA PHE A 175 -14.16 7.78 -6.87
C PHE A 175 -13.82 6.86 -8.06
N SER A 176 -13.30 7.45 -9.13
CA SER A 176 -12.97 6.75 -10.36
C SER A 176 -11.61 7.18 -10.92
N GLY A 177 -10.96 6.30 -11.69
CA GLY A 177 -9.70 6.60 -12.39
C GLY A 177 -8.44 6.41 -11.53
N GLU A 178 -7.36 7.05 -11.97
CA GLU A 178 -5.99 6.91 -11.42
C GLU A 178 -5.72 7.83 -10.21
N LYS A 179 -6.63 8.76 -9.90
CA LYS A 179 -6.45 9.79 -8.86
C LYS A 179 -6.84 9.36 -7.44
N LYS A 180 -7.18 8.09 -7.22
CA LYS A 180 -7.81 7.60 -5.98
C LYS A 180 -7.03 7.97 -4.71
N LEU A 181 -5.70 7.77 -4.73
CA LEU A 181 -4.82 8.12 -3.62
C LEU A 181 -4.94 9.61 -3.26
N ALA A 182 -4.71 10.49 -4.24
CA ALA A 182 -4.75 11.94 -4.01
C ALA A 182 -6.14 12.42 -3.57
N GLN A 183 -7.21 11.79 -4.06
CA GLN A 183 -8.58 12.08 -3.61
C GLN A 183 -8.81 11.67 -2.15
N VAL A 184 -8.39 10.47 -1.76
CA VAL A 184 -8.49 10.01 -0.36
C VAL A 184 -7.67 10.90 0.56
N TRP A 185 -6.43 11.20 0.18
CA TRP A 185 -5.57 12.12 0.93
C TRP A 185 -6.26 13.46 1.17
N LEU A 186 -6.72 14.13 0.11
CA LEU A 186 -7.33 15.45 0.22
C LEU A 186 -8.62 15.43 1.05
N ALA A 187 -9.46 14.42 0.85
CA ALA A 187 -10.72 14.29 1.59
C ALA A 187 -10.47 14.12 3.09
N LEU A 188 -9.51 13.27 3.47
CA LEU A 188 -9.15 13.07 4.87
C LEU A 188 -8.44 14.28 5.47
N ALA A 189 -7.53 14.92 4.72
CA ALA A 189 -6.82 16.13 5.14
C ALA A 189 -7.78 17.29 5.45
N ARG A 190 -8.88 17.41 4.68
CA ARG A 190 -9.97 18.37 4.95
C ARG A 190 -10.92 17.96 6.07
N SER A 191 -11.08 16.66 6.31
CA SER A 191 -12.05 16.15 7.26
C SER A 191 -11.67 16.42 8.72
N HIS A 192 -12.66 16.39 9.62
CA HIS A 192 -12.39 16.31 11.05
C HIS A 192 -11.97 14.88 11.40
N VAL A 193 -10.79 14.76 12.02
CA VAL A 193 -10.20 13.47 12.42
C VAL A 193 -9.81 13.55 13.88
N GLU A 194 -9.94 12.44 14.59
CA GLU A 194 -9.38 12.30 15.93
C GLU A 194 -7.97 11.73 15.78
N VAL A 195 -6.98 12.38 16.39
CA VAL A 195 -5.58 11.94 16.39
C VAL A 195 -5.11 11.76 17.83
N ALA A 196 -4.39 10.67 18.09
CA ALA A 196 -3.82 10.40 19.39
C ALA A 196 -2.44 11.03 19.55
N GLU A 197 -2.17 11.56 20.74
CA GLU A 197 -0.84 11.96 21.17
C GLU A 197 -0.26 10.96 22.19
N PRO A 198 1.06 10.68 22.16
CA PRO A 198 2.02 11.09 21.13
C PRO A 198 1.84 10.30 19.82
N ALA A 199 2.43 10.80 18.73
CA ALA A 199 2.53 10.09 17.45
C ALA A 199 3.14 8.68 17.60
N ARG A 200 2.96 7.83 16.58
CA ARG A 200 3.48 6.47 16.54
C ARG A 200 5.00 6.47 16.71
N THR A 201 5.51 5.60 17.56
CA THR A 201 6.96 5.40 17.68
C THR A 201 7.54 4.87 16.35
N PRO A 202 8.66 5.43 15.85
CA PRO A 202 9.32 4.93 14.65
C PRO A 202 9.58 3.42 14.71
N GLY A 203 9.35 2.72 13.59
CA GLY A 203 9.51 1.27 13.49
C GLY A 203 8.40 0.41 14.13
N THR A 204 7.47 1.00 14.91
CA THR A 204 6.33 0.25 15.45
C THR A 204 5.35 -0.13 14.31
N PRO A 205 5.03 -1.40 14.09
CA PRO A 205 4.08 -1.81 13.05
C PRO A 205 2.69 -1.21 13.29
N PHE A 206 1.96 -0.95 12.21
CA PHE A 206 0.58 -0.47 12.28
C PHE A 206 -0.31 -1.17 11.26
N ALA A 207 -1.62 -0.99 11.43
CA ALA A 207 -2.62 -1.38 10.45
C ALA A 207 -3.57 -0.24 10.12
N VAL A 208 -4.11 -0.30 8.91
CA VAL A 208 -5.21 0.54 8.45
C VAL A 208 -6.47 -0.30 8.34
N ARG A 209 -7.54 0.11 9.02
CA ARG A 209 -8.84 -0.56 8.98
C ARG A 209 -9.88 0.42 8.48
N VAL A 210 -10.45 0.14 7.32
CA VAL A 210 -11.33 1.06 6.62
C VAL A 210 -12.60 0.38 6.13
N GLN A 211 -13.68 1.14 6.14
CA GLN A 211 -14.93 0.76 5.52
C GLN A 211 -15.22 1.72 4.39
N VAL A 212 -15.51 1.17 3.22
CA VAL A 212 -15.89 1.95 2.05
C VAL A 212 -17.37 1.76 1.74
N ARG A 213 -18.05 2.87 1.50
CA ARG A 213 -19.44 2.92 1.08
C ARG A 213 -19.47 3.37 -0.39
N PRO A 214 -19.92 2.52 -1.32
CA PRO A 214 -20.11 2.93 -2.70
C PRO A 214 -21.40 3.75 -2.88
N PRO A 215 -21.53 4.48 -4.00
CA PRO A 215 -22.81 5.01 -4.48
C PRO A 215 -23.85 3.91 -4.70
N ARG A 216 -25.13 4.25 -4.58
CA ARG A 216 -26.23 3.35 -4.95
C ARG A 216 -26.06 2.83 -6.38
N GLY A 217 -26.29 1.53 -6.57
CA GLY A 217 -26.17 0.86 -7.87
C GLY A 217 -24.74 0.57 -8.33
N GLN A 218 -23.71 1.04 -7.62
CA GLN A 218 -22.31 0.73 -7.97
C GLN A 218 -21.78 -0.48 -7.21
N LYS A 219 -21.13 -1.38 -7.96
CA LYS A 219 -20.34 -2.50 -7.42
C LYS A 219 -18.91 -2.39 -7.95
N ALA A 220 -18.01 -1.76 -7.18
CA ALA A 220 -16.59 -1.80 -7.51
C ALA A 220 -15.91 -3.07 -6.98
N VAL A 221 -14.85 -3.51 -7.65
CA VAL A 221 -14.00 -4.59 -7.17
C VAL A 221 -13.07 -4.06 -6.09
N LEU A 222 -13.21 -4.54 -4.85
CA LEU A 222 -12.48 -4.00 -3.69
C LEU A 222 -10.95 -4.14 -3.84
N GLY A 223 -10.47 -5.24 -4.43
CA GLY A 223 -9.01 -5.42 -4.61
C GLY A 223 -8.38 -4.32 -5.48
N GLY A 224 -9.13 -3.75 -6.42
CA GLY A 224 -8.69 -2.59 -7.21
C GLY A 224 -8.75 -1.25 -6.48
N LEU A 225 -9.31 -1.22 -5.26
CA LEU A 225 -9.40 -0.03 -4.41
C LEU A 225 -8.39 -0.03 -3.26
N VAL A 226 -7.96 -1.21 -2.79
CA VAL A 226 -7.08 -1.36 -1.62
C VAL A 226 -5.89 -0.43 -1.72
N LYS A 227 -5.09 -0.53 -2.79
CA LYS A 227 -3.87 0.28 -2.91
C LYS A 227 -4.13 1.79 -2.84
N GLY A 228 -5.02 2.30 -3.69
CA GLY A 228 -5.31 3.74 -3.71
C GLY A 228 -5.90 4.27 -2.39
N ILE A 229 -6.71 3.47 -1.69
CA ILE A 229 -7.25 3.86 -0.39
C ILE A 229 -6.16 3.84 0.69
N PHE A 230 -5.37 2.77 0.76
CA PHE A 230 -4.37 2.59 1.80
C PHE A 230 -3.25 3.62 1.67
N ASP A 231 -2.68 3.77 0.47
CA ASP A 231 -1.67 4.78 0.20
C ASP A 231 -2.22 6.18 0.56
N GLY A 232 -3.47 6.48 0.21
CA GLY A 232 -4.11 7.78 0.47
C GLY A 232 -4.35 8.05 1.96
N VAL A 233 -4.81 7.03 2.70
CA VAL A 233 -4.96 7.10 4.16
C VAL A 233 -3.59 7.30 4.81
N VAL A 234 -2.59 6.51 4.46
CA VAL A 234 -1.23 6.64 5.02
C VAL A 234 -0.67 8.03 4.74
N CYS A 235 -0.80 8.55 3.51
CA CYS A 235 -0.38 9.91 3.18
C CYS A 235 -1.13 10.99 3.97
N ALA A 236 -2.41 10.81 4.30
CA ALA A 236 -3.19 11.79 5.06
C ALA A 236 -2.73 11.95 6.52
N PHE A 237 -2.02 10.95 7.04
CA PHE A 237 -1.51 10.91 8.41
C PHE A 237 0.03 10.95 8.45
N GLN A 238 0.65 11.42 7.36
CA GLN A 238 2.05 11.81 7.28
C GLN A 238 2.16 13.27 6.80
N ALA A 239 3.23 13.96 7.19
CA ALA A 239 3.49 15.32 6.72
C ALA A 239 4.73 15.38 5.82
N HIS A 240 4.68 16.26 4.83
CA HIS A 240 5.78 16.59 3.95
C HIS A 240 6.73 17.60 4.63
N THR A 241 8.05 17.52 4.37
CA THR A 241 9.02 18.49 4.93
C THR A 241 10.00 19.10 3.92
N ASP A 242 10.16 18.58 2.71
CA ASP A 242 11.06 19.14 1.69
C ASP A 242 10.42 20.36 0.97
N THR A 243 10.67 21.55 1.52
CA THR A 243 10.15 22.80 0.94
C THR A 243 10.73 23.15 -0.43
N ALA A 244 11.83 22.50 -0.87
CA ALA A 244 12.46 22.83 -2.15
C ALA A 244 11.62 22.35 -3.35
N VAL A 245 10.91 21.23 -3.21
CA VAL A 245 10.03 20.68 -4.27
C VAL A 245 8.57 21.13 -4.12
N LEU A 246 8.25 21.75 -2.99
CA LEU A 246 6.89 22.06 -2.58
C LEU A 246 6.13 22.94 -3.59
N PRO A 247 6.67 24.05 -4.14
CA PRO A 247 5.91 24.88 -5.08
C PRO A 247 5.46 24.12 -6.33
N GLU A 248 6.32 23.26 -6.88
CA GLU A 248 6.02 22.45 -8.06
C GLU A 248 5.01 21.34 -7.74
N VAL A 249 5.19 20.64 -6.61
CA VAL A 249 4.25 19.61 -6.14
C VAL A 249 2.87 20.19 -5.92
N VAL A 250 2.78 21.33 -5.22
CA VAL A 250 1.54 22.04 -4.92
C VAL A 250 0.82 22.44 -6.20
N ALA A 251 1.51 23.06 -7.16
CA ALA A 251 0.90 23.47 -8.42
C ALA A 251 0.31 22.27 -9.21
N ARG A 252 1.04 21.16 -9.26
CA ARG A 252 0.60 19.93 -9.93
C ARG A 252 -0.59 19.28 -9.23
N LEU A 253 -0.57 19.21 -7.89
CA LEU A 253 -1.68 18.66 -7.10
C LEU A 253 -2.94 19.52 -7.15
N ALA A 254 -2.79 20.84 -7.03
CA ALA A 254 -3.89 21.80 -7.16
C ALA A 254 -4.59 21.65 -8.51
N THR A 255 -3.81 21.52 -9.60
CA THR A 255 -4.35 21.25 -10.94
C THR A 255 -5.05 19.88 -11.00
N LEU A 256 -4.42 18.84 -10.45
CA LEU A 256 -4.93 17.47 -10.48
C LEU A 256 -6.26 17.33 -9.75
N LEU A 257 -6.38 17.96 -8.58
CA LEU A 257 -7.48 17.87 -7.64
C LEU A 257 -8.50 18.99 -7.78
N ARG A 258 -8.20 20.03 -8.58
CA ARG A 258 -9.00 21.25 -8.73
C ARG A 258 -9.24 21.94 -7.39
N SER A 259 -8.16 22.14 -6.65
CA SER A 259 -8.15 22.78 -5.33
C SER A 259 -7.25 24.01 -5.32
N ASP A 260 -7.36 24.84 -4.29
CA ASP A 260 -6.50 26.00 -4.09
C ASP A 260 -5.05 25.56 -3.78
N PRO A 261 -4.04 26.05 -4.52
CA PRO A 261 -2.63 25.82 -4.20
C PRO A 261 -2.27 26.12 -2.74
N ALA A 262 -2.76 27.22 -2.17
CA ALA A 262 -2.42 27.60 -0.79
C ALA A 262 -2.94 26.57 0.23
N GLU A 263 -4.14 26.07 0.02
CA GLU A 263 -4.71 24.99 0.83
C GLU A 263 -3.90 23.69 0.70
N ILE A 264 -3.53 23.30 -0.53
CA ILE A 264 -2.73 22.09 -0.75
C ILE A 264 -1.38 22.17 -0.03
N GLU A 265 -0.75 23.34 -0.06
CA GLU A 265 0.50 23.60 0.66
C GLU A 265 0.32 23.45 2.18
N GLU A 266 -0.69 24.11 2.75
CA GLU A 266 -1.00 24.02 4.18
C GLU A 266 -1.24 22.56 4.61
N LEU A 267 -2.07 21.83 3.86
CA LEU A 267 -2.41 20.45 4.18
C LEU A 267 -1.22 19.49 4.05
N LEU A 268 -0.31 19.70 3.10
CA LEU A 268 0.90 18.88 2.97
C LEU A 268 1.86 19.08 4.14
N LEU A 269 1.92 20.30 4.70
CA LEU A 269 2.82 20.67 5.78
C LEU A 269 2.22 20.44 7.18
N ASP A 270 0.95 20.06 7.31
CA ASP A 270 0.27 19.92 8.59
C ASP A 270 0.79 18.74 9.43
N GLN A 271 1.78 19.01 10.28
CA GLN A 271 2.36 18.03 11.18
C GLN A 271 1.45 17.64 12.36
N ARG A 272 0.38 18.40 12.65
CA ARG A 272 -0.53 18.10 13.77
C ARG A 272 -1.26 16.77 13.57
N ARG A 273 -1.43 16.35 12.31
CA ARG A 273 -2.09 15.10 11.91
C ARG A 273 -1.10 13.97 11.65
N ALA A 274 0.20 14.22 11.69
CA ALA A 274 1.25 13.30 11.24
C ALA A 274 1.54 12.17 12.24
N VAL A 275 0.50 11.43 12.66
CA VAL A 275 0.61 10.33 13.63
C VAL A 275 1.47 9.18 13.13
N LEU A 276 1.68 9.05 11.81
CA LEU A 276 2.60 8.08 11.20
C LEU A 276 4.02 8.63 10.96
N GLY A 277 4.26 9.90 11.29
CA GLY A 277 5.54 10.59 11.17
C GLY A 277 5.63 11.54 9.98
N VAL A 278 6.77 12.21 9.88
CA VAL A 278 7.10 13.15 8.80
C VAL A 278 7.98 12.48 7.75
N MET A 279 7.86 12.93 6.50
CA MET A 279 8.60 12.41 5.36
C MET A 279 9.24 13.58 4.61
N PRO A 280 10.56 13.55 4.34
CA PRO A 280 11.20 14.56 3.48
C PRO A 280 10.42 14.76 2.18
N ARG A 281 10.16 13.67 1.47
CA ARG A 281 9.40 13.70 0.22
C ARG A 281 8.21 12.76 0.26
N LEU A 282 7.17 13.16 0.99
CA LEU A 282 5.86 12.48 0.89
C LEU A 282 5.32 12.49 -0.54
N VAL A 283 5.61 13.58 -1.27
CA VAL A 283 5.22 13.78 -2.66
C VAL A 283 6.42 14.35 -3.41
N SER A 284 6.65 13.90 -4.64
CA SER A 284 7.71 14.40 -5.52
C SER A 284 7.16 14.70 -6.91
N PRO A 285 7.73 15.67 -7.64
CA PRO A 285 7.44 15.85 -9.05
C PRO A 285 7.77 14.56 -9.83
N TYR A 286 6.87 14.14 -10.72
CA TYR A 286 7.09 12.95 -11.55
C TYR A 286 6.38 13.07 -12.89
N GLN A 287 7.16 13.08 -13.98
CA GLN A 287 6.64 13.33 -15.33
C GLN A 287 5.75 14.59 -15.35
N ALA A 288 4.51 14.51 -15.87
CA ALA A 288 3.53 15.59 -15.85
C ALA A 288 2.69 15.67 -14.55
N GLY A 289 2.84 14.70 -13.65
CA GLY A 289 2.07 14.60 -12.40
C GLY A 289 2.96 14.58 -11.17
N VAL A 290 2.53 13.84 -10.14
CA VAL A 290 3.32 13.63 -8.92
C VAL A 290 3.45 12.16 -8.62
N LYS A 291 4.50 11.81 -7.87
CA LYS A 291 4.67 10.51 -7.26
C LYS A 291 4.50 10.66 -5.75
N TRP A 292 3.62 9.85 -5.18
CA TRP A 292 3.46 9.70 -3.73
C TRP A 292 4.46 8.67 -3.21
N GLY A 293 5.00 8.92 -2.02
CA GLY A 293 5.95 8.04 -1.32
C GLY A 293 5.56 7.84 0.14
N PRO A 294 4.39 7.23 0.42
CA PRO A 294 4.00 6.88 1.79
C PRO A 294 5.03 5.95 2.45
N ALA A 295 5.04 5.92 3.80
CA ALA A 295 5.75 4.87 4.55
C ALA A 295 4.83 3.64 4.80
N ASP A 296 4.10 3.24 3.77
CA ASP A 296 3.17 2.10 3.75
C ASP A 296 3.85 0.74 3.90
N HIS A 297 5.14 0.63 3.60
CA HIS A 297 5.95 -0.57 3.94
C HIS A 297 5.96 -0.93 5.46
N LEU A 298 5.58 0.00 6.35
CA LEU A 298 5.38 -0.23 7.79
C LEU A 298 3.94 -0.64 8.16
N CYS A 299 3.01 -0.57 7.21
CA CYS A 299 1.65 -1.08 7.32
C CYS A 299 1.69 -2.60 7.13
N VAL A 300 1.77 -3.34 8.23
CA VAL A 300 1.95 -4.80 8.19
C VAL A 300 0.62 -5.55 8.07
N ALA A 301 -0.51 -4.88 8.29
CA ALA A 301 -1.82 -5.46 8.09
C ALA A 301 -2.86 -4.41 7.67
N GLY A 302 -3.95 -4.87 7.09
CA GLY A 302 -4.97 -4.00 6.55
C GLY A 302 -6.33 -4.65 6.39
N GLU A 303 -7.38 -3.84 6.49
CA GLU A 303 -8.74 -4.28 6.28
C GLU A 303 -9.54 -3.25 5.48
N LEU A 304 -10.15 -3.68 4.37
CA LEU A 304 -11.10 -2.91 3.58
C LEU A 304 -12.44 -3.66 3.52
N LEU A 305 -13.44 -3.13 4.21
CA LEU A 305 -14.79 -3.71 4.23
C LEU A 305 -15.76 -2.91 3.38
N ARG A 306 -16.67 -3.60 2.70
CA ARG A 306 -17.81 -2.96 2.05
C ARG A 306 -18.89 -2.62 3.07
N SER A 307 -19.39 -1.39 3.02
CA SER A 307 -20.62 -0.99 3.70
C SER A 307 -21.77 -0.79 2.73
N GLU A 308 -23.00 -0.83 3.26
CA GLU A 308 -24.20 -0.63 2.45
C GLU A 308 -24.24 0.78 1.84
N PRO A 309 -24.65 0.92 0.57
CA PRO A 309 -24.81 2.20 -0.09
C PRO A 309 -25.90 3.04 0.59
N VAL A 310 -25.63 4.34 0.80
CA VAL A 310 -26.62 5.28 1.36
C VAL A 310 -26.97 6.39 0.38
N GLY A 311 -25.99 6.94 -0.33
CA GLY A 311 -26.14 8.11 -1.19
C GLY A 311 -25.59 7.93 -2.61
N ALA A 312 -25.30 9.06 -3.25
CA ALA A 312 -24.79 9.13 -4.62
C ALA A 312 -23.26 9.19 -4.73
N SER A 313 -22.55 9.38 -3.62
CA SER A 313 -21.09 9.49 -3.59
C SER A 313 -20.45 8.32 -2.86
N TRP A 314 -19.15 8.16 -3.12
CA TRP A 314 -18.30 7.28 -2.34
C TRP A 314 -18.02 7.91 -0.99
N ALA A 315 -17.97 7.10 0.06
CA ALA A 315 -17.54 7.55 1.37
C ALA A 315 -16.61 6.52 2.04
N LEU A 316 -15.75 7.01 2.92
CA LEU A 316 -14.77 6.21 3.65
C LEU A 316 -14.83 6.58 5.12
N ARG A 317 -14.75 5.58 6.00
CA ARG A 317 -14.44 5.76 7.43
C ARG A 317 -13.41 4.75 7.87
N GLY A 318 -12.76 4.97 9.00
CA GLY A 318 -11.79 4.01 9.48
C GLY A 318 -10.94 4.49 10.63
N GLU A 319 -9.92 3.68 10.90
CA GLU A 319 -8.95 3.89 11.95
C GLU A 319 -7.55 3.43 11.50
N ILE A 320 -6.55 4.03 12.14
CA ILE A 320 -5.16 3.60 12.09
C ILE A 320 -4.78 3.14 13.49
N VAL A 321 -4.21 1.95 13.60
CA VAL A 321 -3.94 1.32 14.90
C VAL A 321 -2.53 0.79 14.96
N GLU A 322 -1.87 0.94 16.11
CA GLU A 322 -0.62 0.25 16.39
C GLU A 322 -0.88 -1.26 16.46
N LEU A 323 0.11 -2.05 16.03
CA LEU A 323 0.08 -3.49 16.14
C LEU A 323 1.23 -4.01 17.00
N ARG A 324 0.96 -5.12 17.68
CA ARG A 324 1.97 -5.93 18.38
C ARG A 324 1.83 -7.36 17.89
N LEU A 325 2.95 -8.05 17.73
CA LEU A 325 2.93 -9.49 17.45
C LEU A 325 2.14 -10.19 18.56
N ARG A 326 1.16 -10.99 18.17
CA ARG A 326 0.42 -11.84 19.10
C ARG A 326 1.42 -12.86 19.62
N ARG A 327 1.67 -12.85 20.93
CA ARG A 327 2.48 -13.91 21.55
C ARG A 327 1.67 -15.20 21.52
N PRO A 328 2.30 -16.35 21.19
CA PRO A 328 1.65 -17.64 21.20
C PRO A 328 1.09 -18.01 22.57
#